data_AF-A0A1I2CQS0-F1
#
_entry.id   AF-A0A1I2CQS0-F1
#
_cell.length_a   1.000
_cell.length_b   1.000
_cell.length_c   1.000
_cell.angle_alpha   90.00
_cell.angle_beta   90.00
_cell.angle_gamma   90.00
#
_symmetry.space_group_name_H-M   'P 1'
#
loop_
_entity.id
_entity.type
_entity.pdbx_description
1 polymer ?
#
loop_
_entity_poly.entity_id
_entity_poly.type
_entity_poly.pdbx_seq_one_letter_code
_entity_poly.pdbx_strand_id
1 'polypeptide(L)'
;MDLDYHFGTVYVLSRWADFGSFNARTIAASSQLVDDNFDTTPFSDAEEKKNIARGIQVRYSCQNVWGNISGKGNEDIWIPFHFLPGLQGETEAEKLVCKKHSVMAKRLKYRLYDTKLDNSNYVFRLGVGMHVLADTWAHQEFAGINNAVNQVKDLLFSTQGSMVEKMLDEMLDSTFLSKVLDLVMPLGHAAAVHCPDMPYLWWKSGERFTGGRKNWDEFLDASEELYAILQHVSGVPETGLTMEQRDKLSECFKGFQSENIDRRYGFWIDRIRENYFGFKDFDDGDRNVEYSIGLILNDMNWRKQFYDEVNDHFFWVKQQLEGSGIDRLGKKYKGY
;
A
#
# COMPACT_ATOMS: atom_id res chain seq x y z
N MET A 1 2.14 -3.06 0.82
CA MET A 1 1.79 -3.94 -0.31
C MET A 1 2.76 -3.60 -1.45
N ASP A 2 2.69 -4.20 -2.65
CA ASP A 2 3.65 -3.90 -3.74
C ASP A 2 2.93 -3.43 -5.02
N LEU A 3 3.70 -3.17 -6.07
CA LEU A 3 3.24 -2.68 -7.39
C LEU A 3 2.10 -3.49 -8.01
N ASP A 4 2.07 -4.80 -7.80
CA ASP A 4 0.99 -5.68 -8.24
C ASP A 4 -0.35 -5.38 -7.55
N TYR A 5 -0.32 -4.87 -6.32
CA TYR A 5 -1.52 -4.44 -5.62
C TYR A 5 -1.80 -2.94 -5.81
N HIS A 6 -0.86 -2.07 -5.42
CA HIS A 6 -1.03 -0.61 -5.41
C HIS A 6 -1.33 -0.04 -6.80
N PHE A 7 -0.78 -0.65 -7.86
CA PHE A 7 -1.21 -0.35 -9.23
C PHE A 7 -2.23 -1.37 -9.76
N GLY A 8 -1.84 -2.65 -9.83
CA GLY A 8 -2.62 -3.67 -10.54
C GLY A 8 -4.02 -3.88 -9.97
N THR A 9 -4.13 -4.12 -8.66
CA THR A 9 -5.42 -4.33 -7.99
C THR A 9 -6.25 -3.05 -7.99
N VAL A 10 -5.66 -1.90 -7.62
CA VAL A 10 -6.37 -0.61 -7.59
C VAL A 10 -6.94 -0.24 -8.96
N TYR A 11 -6.22 -0.55 -10.05
CA TYR A 11 -6.72 -0.38 -11.41
C TYR A 11 -7.98 -1.20 -11.66
N VAL A 12 -7.94 -2.51 -11.37
CA VAL A 12 -9.07 -3.43 -11.57
C VAL A 12 -10.29 -2.99 -10.76
N LEU A 13 -10.11 -2.63 -9.49
CA LEU A 13 -11.20 -2.16 -8.64
C LEU A 13 -11.82 -0.87 -9.18
N SER A 14 -10.98 0.06 -9.65
CA SER A 14 -11.45 1.32 -10.24
C SER A 14 -12.21 1.09 -11.54
N ARG A 15 -11.80 0.12 -12.37
CA ARG A 15 -12.52 -0.26 -13.59
C ARG A 15 -13.87 -0.89 -13.29
N TRP A 16 -13.95 -1.77 -12.30
CA TRP A 16 -15.23 -2.34 -11.88
C TRP A 16 -16.17 -1.31 -11.26
N ALA A 17 -15.64 -0.22 -10.72
CA ALA A 17 -16.42 0.91 -10.21
C ALA A 17 -16.75 1.96 -11.29
N ASP A 18 -16.65 1.64 -12.58
CA ASP A 18 -17.02 2.49 -13.72
C ASP A 18 -16.23 3.80 -13.88
N PHE A 19 -14.99 3.90 -13.37
CA PHE A 19 -14.15 5.10 -13.57
C PHE A 19 -13.63 5.27 -15.03
N GLY A 20 -13.76 4.27 -15.90
CA GLY A 20 -13.13 4.26 -17.22
C GLY A 20 -11.62 4.00 -17.16
N SER A 21 -11.01 3.57 -18.27
CA SER A 21 -9.59 3.18 -18.34
C SER A 21 -8.62 4.29 -17.94
N PHE A 22 -8.89 5.53 -18.37
CA PHE A 22 -8.05 6.69 -18.09
C PHE A 22 -8.01 7.07 -16.60
N ASN A 23 -9.18 7.21 -15.96
CA ASN A 23 -9.21 7.58 -14.54
C ASN A 23 -8.77 6.42 -13.65
N ALA A 24 -9.11 5.18 -14.00
CA ALA A 24 -8.61 3.99 -13.30
C ALA A 24 -7.08 3.93 -13.33
N ARG A 25 -6.45 4.21 -14.49
CA ARG A 25 -4.99 4.31 -14.61
C ARG A 25 -4.43 5.41 -13.71
N THR A 26 -5.07 6.57 -13.68
CA THR A 26 -4.59 7.71 -12.90
C THR A 26 -4.73 7.49 -11.40
N ILE A 27 -5.83 6.88 -10.92
CA ILE A 27 -6.02 6.49 -9.51
C ILE A 27 -4.96 5.47 -9.10
N ALA A 28 -4.78 4.41 -9.90
CA ALA A 28 -3.78 3.36 -9.65
C ALA A 28 -2.35 3.90 -9.67
N ALA A 29 -2.01 4.75 -10.65
CA ALA A 29 -0.70 5.40 -10.70
C ALA A 29 -0.47 6.33 -9.52
N SER A 30 -1.51 7.02 -9.05
CA SER A 30 -1.44 7.89 -7.87
C SER A 30 -1.23 7.08 -6.59
N SER A 31 -1.85 5.90 -6.48
CA SER A 31 -1.60 4.97 -5.36
C SER A 31 -0.16 4.50 -5.37
N GLN A 32 0.32 3.92 -6.48
CA GLN A 32 1.71 3.44 -6.58
C GLN A 32 2.74 4.56 -6.38
N LEU A 33 2.45 5.77 -6.85
CA LEU A 33 3.38 6.88 -6.70
C LEU A 33 3.64 7.24 -5.24
N VAL A 34 2.78 6.86 -4.29
CA VAL A 34 3.07 7.03 -2.86
C VAL A 34 4.33 6.28 -2.45
N ASP A 35 4.52 5.04 -2.93
CA ASP A 35 5.73 4.22 -2.71
C ASP A 35 6.93 4.73 -3.50
N ASP A 36 6.72 5.25 -4.71
CA ASP A 36 7.83 5.73 -5.56
C ASP A 36 8.21 7.19 -5.29
N ASN A 37 7.50 7.88 -4.38
CA ASN A 37 7.75 9.27 -4.03
C ASN A 37 8.75 9.38 -2.87
N PHE A 38 10.02 9.15 -3.20
CA PHE A 38 11.17 9.31 -2.31
C PHE A 38 12.19 10.31 -2.86
N ASP A 39 13.05 10.81 -1.98
CA ASP A 39 14.13 11.73 -2.38
C ASP A 39 15.22 10.99 -3.16
N THR A 40 15.28 11.25 -4.46
CA THR A 40 16.31 10.70 -5.36
C THR A 40 17.63 11.47 -5.28
N THR A 41 17.64 12.67 -4.69
CA THR A 41 18.82 13.53 -4.56
C THR A 41 18.97 14.05 -3.12
N PRO A 42 19.16 13.16 -2.11
CA PRO A 42 19.14 13.53 -0.69
C PRO A 42 20.27 14.48 -0.25
N PHE A 43 21.23 14.75 -1.13
CA PHE A 43 22.34 15.67 -0.90
C PHE A 43 22.21 16.98 -1.69
N SER A 44 21.05 17.26 -2.30
CA SER A 44 20.80 18.46 -3.10
C SER A 44 19.35 18.93 -3.03
N ASP A 45 19.15 20.14 -2.52
CA ASP A 45 17.82 20.78 -2.52
C ASP A 45 17.46 21.44 -3.87
N ALA A 46 18.26 21.26 -4.94
CA ALA A 46 18.10 22.06 -6.16
C ALA A 46 16.74 21.86 -6.84
N GLU A 47 16.27 20.62 -6.95
CA GLU A 47 14.95 20.31 -7.51
C GLU A 47 13.82 20.71 -6.55
N GLU A 48 14.01 20.55 -5.24
CA GLU A 48 13.05 21.03 -4.23
C GLU A 48 12.86 22.56 -4.32
N LYS A 49 13.96 23.33 -4.37
CA LYS A 49 13.93 24.80 -4.52
C LYS A 49 13.21 25.22 -5.80
N LYS A 50 13.41 24.50 -6.89
CA LYS A 50 12.74 24.73 -8.17
C LYS A 50 11.24 24.41 -8.11
N ASN A 51 10.84 23.34 -7.43
CA ASN A 51 9.44 23.02 -7.18
C ASN A 51 8.76 24.08 -6.30
N ILE A 52 9.41 24.50 -5.20
CA ILE A 52 8.92 25.59 -4.34
C ILE A 52 8.75 26.89 -5.14
N ALA A 53 9.74 27.25 -5.98
CA ALA A 53 9.64 28.42 -6.86
C ALA A 53 8.47 28.35 -7.86
N ARG A 54 7.96 27.15 -8.13
CA ARG A 54 6.78 26.89 -8.97
C ARG A 54 5.49 26.70 -8.16
N GLY A 55 5.52 26.96 -6.85
CA GLY A 55 4.37 26.80 -5.96
C GLY A 55 4.03 25.34 -5.62
N ILE A 56 4.97 24.41 -5.78
CA ILE A 56 4.81 23.00 -5.45
C ILE A 56 5.54 22.72 -4.14
N GLN A 57 4.77 22.37 -3.10
CA GLN A 57 5.32 21.94 -1.82
C GLN A 57 5.50 20.42 -1.84
N VAL A 58 6.70 19.97 -2.17
CA VAL A 58 7.01 18.53 -2.21
C VAL A 58 7.00 17.96 -0.78
N ARG A 59 6.32 16.83 -0.62
CA ARG A 59 6.42 15.97 0.56
C ARG A 59 6.68 14.56 0.08
N TYR A 60 7.79 13.98 0.51
CA TYR A 60 8.08 12.56 0.26
C TYR A 60 7.19 11.69 1.13
N SER A 61 6.69 10.62 0.54
CA SER A 61 5.83 9.63 1.18
C SER A 61 6.46 8.24 1.24
N CYS A 62 7.66 8.08 0.71
CA CYS A 62 8.48 6.88 0.86
C CYS A 62 9.94 7.25 1.14
N GLN A 63 10.70 6.31 1.68
CA GLN A 63 12.14 6.45 1.91
C GLN A 63 12.93 5.61 0.91
N ASN A 64 14.14 6.06 0.59
CA ASN A 64 15.06 5.23 -0.15
C ASN A 64 15.44 3.96 0.65
N VAL A 65 15.84 2.91 -0.07
CA VAL A 65 16.19 1.59 0.48
C VAL A 65 17.22 1.69 1.63
N TRP A 66 18.16 2.65 1.56
CA TRP A 66 19.14 2.89 2.63
C TRP A 66 18.52 3.43 3.93
N GLY A 67 17.50 4.29 3.84
CA GLY A 67 16.72 4.76 4.98
C GLY A 67 15.98 3.62 5.67
N ASN A 68 15.32 2.74 4.88
CA ASN A 68 14.57 1.58 5.35
C ASN A 68 15.47 0.55 6.06
N ILE A 69 16.66 0.28 5.51
CA ILE A 69 17.61 -0.70 6.07
C ILE A 69 18.29 -0.17 7.34
N SER A 70 18.48 1.14 7.47
CA SER A 70 19.20 1.74 8.61
C SER A 70 18.39 1.79 9.92
N GLY A 71 17.09 1.45 9.91
CA GLY A 71 16.21 1.54 11.08
C GLY A 71 15.94 2.98 11.56
N LYS A 72 16.39 3.98 10.79
CA LYS A 72 16.07 5.41 10.97
C LYS A 72 14.87 5.79 10.10
N GLY A 73 13.79 5.03 10.27
CA GLY A 73 12.51 5.32 9.62
C GLY A 73 12.06 6.73 9.99
N ASN A 74 11.74 7.55 8.99
CA ASN A 74 11.19 8.87 9.22
C ASN A 74 9.71 8.71 9.59
N GLU A 75 9.37 8.99 10.85
CA GLU A 75 7.99 8.91 11.34
C GLU A 75 7.03 9.78 10.51
N ASP A 76 7.52 10.87 9.89
CA ASP A 76 6.74 11.72 8.96
C ASP A 76 6.39 11.03 7.62
N ILE A 77 7.02 9.90 7.33
CA ILE A 77 6.75 9.06 6.15
C ILE A 77 5.95 7.82 6.57
N TRP A 78 6.48 7.05 7.52
CA TRP A 78 5.89 5.76 7.86
C TRP A 78 4.48 5.87 8.44
N ILE A 79 4.28 6.76 9.42
CA ILE A 79 3.00 6.86 10.14
C ILE A 79 1.85 7.33 9.21
N PRO A 80 2.03 8.37 8.37
CA PRO A 80 0.92 8.87 7.56
C PRO A 80 0.60 8.00 6.34
N PHE A 81 1.61 7.34 5.77
CA PHE A 81 1.49 6.73 4.43
C PHE A 81 1.43 5.20 4.44
N HIS A 82 2.11 4.52 5.36
CA HIS A 82 2.22 3.05 5.36
C HIS A 82 1.70 2.38 6.64
N PHE A 83 1.70 3.11 7.76
CA PHE A 83 1.32 2.59 9.06
C PHE A 83 0.25 3.46 9.73
N LEU A 84 -0.96 3.49 9.15
CA LEU A 84 -2.07 4.29 9.66
C LEU A 84 -2.43 3.89 11.11
N PRO A 85 -2.25 4.80 12.10
CA PRO A 85 -2.43 4.49 13.52
C PRO A 85 -3.83 3.97 13.88
N GLY A 86 -3.93 2.90 14.67
CA GLY A 86 -5.23 2.37 15.11
C GLY A 86 -5.95 3.24 16.15
N LEU A 87 -5.20 4.07 16.88
CA LEU A 87 -5.65 4.89 18.03
C LEU A 87 -6.28 4.08 19.17
N GLN A 88 -5.79 2.87 19.41
CA GLN A 88 -6.28 1.95 20.44
C GLN A 88 -5.13 1.52 21.37
N GLY A 89 -5.40 1.42 22.67
CA GLY A 89 -4.41 1.01 23.67
C GLY A 89 -4.08 2.09 24.69
N GLU A 90 -3.25 1.74 25.66
CA GLU A 90 -2.94 2.58 26.82
C GLU A 90 -1.71 3.44 26.55
N THR A 91 -0.68 2.83 25.97
CA THR A 91 0.57 3.50 25.62
C THR A 91 0.50 4.16 24.25
N GLU A 92 1.35 5.16 24.02
CA GLU A 92 1.48 5.80 22.70
C GLU A 92 1.86 4.79 21.61
N ALA A 93 2.77 3.86 21.91
CA ALA A 93 3.20 2.83 20.96
C ALA A 93 2.05 1.92 20.54
N GLU A 94 1.20 1.48 21.48
CA GLU A 94 0.00 0.68 21.18
C GLU A 94 -0.99 1.46 20.32
N LYS A 95 -1.21 2.75 20.62
CA LYS A 95 -2.10 3.62 19.84
C LYS A 95 -1.63 3.80 18.39
N LEU A 96 -0.32 3.70 18.15
CA LEU A 96 0.29 3.80 16.82
C LEU A 96 0.26 2.48 16.03
N VAL A 97 -0.16 1.37 16.64
CA VAL A 97 -0.30 0.09 15.93
C VAL A 97 -1.45 0.16 14.93
N CYS A 98 -1.17 -0.22 13.69
CA CYS A 98 -2.13 -0.32 12.60
C CYS A 98 -3.14 -1.42 12.89
N LYS A 99 -4.42 -1.11 12.71
CA LYS A 99 -5.50 -2.07 12.88
C LYS A 99 -6.50 -1.89 11.75
N LYS A 100 -6.93 -3.00 11.15
CA LYS A 100 -8.09 -3.01 10.25
C LYS A 100 -9.32 -2.50 10.98
N HIS A 101 -10.19 -1.82 10.24
CA HIS A 101 -11.44 -1.25 10.76
C HIS A 101 -11.26 -0.37 12.01
N SER A 102 -10.05 0.16 12.23
CA SER A 102 -9.75 1.10 13.31
C SER A 102 -10.54 2.39 13.18
N VAL A 103 -10.50 3.22 14.24
CA VAL A 103 -11.13 4.54 14.19
C VAL A 103 -10.53 5.38 13.07
N MET A 104 -9.20 5.35 12.88
CA MET A 104 -8.54 6.05 11.78
C MET A 104 -8.90 5.49 10.41
N ALA A 105 -8.91 4.17 10.22
CA ALA A 105 -9.29 3.55 8.96
C ALA A 105 -10.73 3.95 8.55
N LYS A 106 -11.67 3.94 9.52
CA LYS A 106 -13.04 4.39 9.31
C LYS A 106 -13.12 5.88 8.98
N ARG A 107 -12.37 6.73 9.69
CA ARG A 107 -12.33 8.17 9.39
C ARG A 107 -11.73 8.46 8.01
N LEU A 108 -10.70 7.73 7.60
CA LEU A 108 -10.13 7.84 6.26
C LEU A 108 -11.15 7.41 5.19
N LYS A 109 -11.83 6.27 5.40
CA LYS A 109 -12.93 5.82 4.53
C LYS A 109 -14.00 6.91 4.33
N TYR A 110 -14.51 7.49 5.41
CA TYR A 110 -15.50 8.57 5.32
C TYR A 110 -14.96 9.84 4.65
N ARG A 111 -13.71 10.20 4.91
CA ARG A 111 -13.05 11.32 4.21
C ARG A 111 -12.97 11.07 2.70
N LEU A 112 -12.78 9.83 2.27
CA LEU A 112 -12.77 9.46 0.85
C LEU A 112 -14.18 9.44 0.25
N TYR A 113 -15.20 9.04 1.02
CA TYR A 113 -16.61 9.12 0.59
C TYR A 113 -17.02 10.57 0.24
N ASP A 114 -16.44 11.56 0.93
CA ASP A 114 -16.70 12.98 0.65
C ASP A 114 -16.06 13.48 -0.67
N THR A 115 -15.29 12.65 -1.37
CA THR A 115 -14.68 13.00 -2.66
C THR A 115 -15.75 13.30 -3.71
N LYS A 116 -15.59 14.42 -4.42
CA LYS A 116 -16.50 14.84 -5.49
C LYS A 116 -15.78 14.77 -6.84
N LEU A 117 -16.44 14.17 -7.83
CA LEU A 117 -15.85 13.94 -9.17
C LEU A 117 -15.68 15.21 -10.00
N ASP A 118 -16.34 16.31 -9.63
CA ASP A 118 -16.16 17.63 -10.24
C ASP A 118 -14.88 18.34 -9.78
N ASN A 119 -14.26 17.86 -8.69
CA ASN A 119 -12.94 18.30 -8.26
C ASN A 119 -11.87 17.59 -9.08
N SER A 120 -11.10 18.32 -9.88
CA SER A 120 -10.01 17.76 -10.71
C SER A 120 -8.93 17.01 -9.94
N ASN A 121 -8.85 17.13 -8.60
CA ASN A 121 -7.92 16.39 -7.77
C ASN A 121 -8.41 14.99 -7.36
N TYR A 122 -9.66 14.62 -7.65
CA TYR A 122 -10.29 13.43 -7.07
C TYR A 122 -9.46 12.15 -7.28
N VAL A 123 -8.82 11.99 -8.46
CA VAL A 123 -7.99 10.83 -8.78
C VAL A 123 -6.77 10.70 -7.87
N PHE A 124 -6.15 11.81 -7.50
CA PHE A 124 -4.98 11.83 -6.60
C PHE A 124 -5.42 11.57 -5.16
N ARG A 125 -6.53 12.18 -4.73
CA ARG A 125 -7.12 11.94 -3.40
C ARG A 125 -7.48 10.47 -3.21
N LEU A 126 -8.17 9.88 -4.18
CA LEU A 126 -8.51 8.46 -4.18
C LEU A 126 -7.23 7.63 -4.18
N GLY A 127 -6.27 7.89 -5.07
CA GLY A 127 -5.02 7.12 -5.12
C GLY A 127 -4.26 7.11 -3.79
N VAL A 128 -4.01 8.28 -3.18
CA VAL A 128 -3.35 8.37 -1.87
C VAL A 128 -4.14 7.64 -0.79
N GLY A 129 -5.47 7.77 -0.79
CA GLY A 129 -6.34 7.09 0.16
C GLY A 129 -6.38 5.56 0.00
N MET A 130 -6.45 5.07 -1.24
CA MET A 130 -6.42 3.65 -1.58
C MET A 130 -5.11 3.03 -1.11
N HIS A 131 -3.97 3.71 -1.37
CA HIS A 131 -2.65 3.29 -0.89
C HIS A 131 -2.62 3.06 0.62
N VAL A 132 -2.98 4.09 1.38
CA VAL A 132 -2.89 4.09 2.84
C VAL A 132 -3.82 3.06 3.46
N LEU A 133 -5.03 2.90 2.90
CA LEU A 133 -5.95 1.85 3.34
C LEU A 133 -5.39 0.48 3.02
N ALA A 134 -4.91 0.22 1.80
CA ALA A 134 -4.31 -1.05 1.42
C ALA A 134 -3.18 -1.45 2.40
N ASP A 135 -2.27 -0.53 2.68
CA ASP A 135 -1.17 -0.72 3.63
C ASP A 135 -1.64 -0.92 5.07
N THR A 136 -2.79 -0.37 5.47
CA THR A 136 -3.39 -0.63 6.79
C THR A 136 -3.73 -2.12 6.99
N TRP A 137 -4.15 -2.82 5.93
CA TRP A 137 -4.43 -4.27 5.99
C TRP A 137 -3.15 -5.09 5.89
N ALA A 138 -2.20 -4.65 5.06
CA ALA A 138 -0.89 -5.28 4.94
C ALA A 138 -0.16 -5.22 6.29
N HIS A 139 0.11 -4.03 6.80
CA HIS A 139 0.92 -3.82 8.00
C HIS A 139 0.12 -3.82 9.31
N GLN A 140 -1.08 -4.44 9.33
CA GLN A 140 -1.85 -4.65 10.55
C GLN A 140 -0.96 -5.26 11.64
N GLU A 141 -1.25 -4.89 12.90
CA GLU A 141 -0.48 -5.32 14.07
C GLU A 141 0.94 -4.75 14.14
N PHE A 142 1.35 -3.82 13.28
CA PHE A 142 2.64 -3.12 13.34
C PHE A 142 2.46 -1.60 13.41
N ALA A 143 3.50 -0.86 13.78
CA ALA A 143 3.47 0.60 13.92
C ALA A 143 4.60 1.26 13.11
N GLY A 144 4.40 2.49 12.65
CA GLY A 144 5.39 3.26 11.88
C GLY A 144 6.53 3.86 12.70
N ILE A 145 6.96 3.20 13.79
CA ILE A 145 7.97 3.66 14.73
C ILE A 145 9.00 2.56 15.02
N ASN A 146 10.23 2.92 15.37
CA ASN A 146 11.21 1.94 15.86
C ASN A 146 10.95 1.64 17.34
N ASN A 147 10.24 0.54 17.63
CA ASN A 147 9.78 0.20 18.97
C ASN A 147 9.63 -1.33 19.14
N ALA A 148 9.68 -1.81 20.39
CA ALA A 148 9.44 -3.21 20.73
C ALA A 148 8.05 -3.71 20.25
N VAL A 149 7.09 -2.81 20.07
CA VAL A 149 5.79 -3.10 19.45
C VAL A 149 5.89 -3.51 17.98
N ASN A 150 7.08 -3.61 17.37
CA ASN A 150 7.27 -4.20 16.05
C ASN A 150 8.09 -5.49 16.04
N GLN A 151 8.51 -5.98 17.21
CA GLN A 151 9.31 -7.20 17.27
C GLN A 151 8.49 -8.40 16.82
N VAL A 152 9.06 -9.17 15.89
CA VAL A 152 8.54 -10.46 15.45
C VAL A 152 9.52 -11.54 15.89
N LYS A 153 9.00 -12.60 16.51
CA LYS A 153 9.75 -13.80 16.91
C LYS A 153 9.14 -15.03 16.26
N ASP A 154 9.96 -16.07 16.12
CA ASP A 154 9.55 -17.41 15.71
C ASP A 154 8.73 -17.43 14.41
N LEU A 155 9.33 -16.89 13.35
CA LEU A 155 8.72 -16.86 12.02
C LEU A 155 8.73 -18.26 11.40
N LEU A 156 7.54 -18.71 11.00
CA LEU A 156 7.34 -19.96 10.27
C LEU A 156 6.60 -19.66 8.98
N PHE A 157 7.13 -20.13 7.85
CA PHE A 157 6.52 -19.93 6.54
C PHE A 157 5.90 -21.24 6.05
N SER A 158 4.75 -21.13 5.41
CA SER A 158 4.13 -22.22 4.64
C SER A 158 3.82 -21.70 3.25
N THR A 159 4.30 -22.38 2.22
CA THR A 159 3.77 -22.22 0.86
C THR A 159 2.46 -23.02 0.76
N GLN A 160 1.56 -22.60 -0.13
CA GLN A 160 0.35 -23.39 -0.39
C GLN A 160 0.74 -24.66 -1.18
N GLY A 161 0.41 -25.84 -0.65
CA GLY A 161 0.56 -27.09 -1.40
C GLY A 161 0.51 -28.35 -0.54
N SER A 162 -0.69 -28.81 -0.18
CA SER A 162 -0.92 -30.26 -0.05
C SER A 162 -0.90 -30.88 -1.45
N MET A 163 0.29 -31.01 -2.03
CA MET A 163 0.66 -32.20 -2.77
C MET A 163 1.63 -32.93 -1.85
N VAL A 164 1.04 -33.66 -0.89
CA VAL A 164 1.67 -34.30 0.26
C VAL A 164 2.78 -35.29 -0.11
N GLU A 165 2.97 -35.64 -1.39
CA GLU A 165 4.01 -36.58 -1.84
C GLU A 165 5.35 -35.93 -2.25
N LYS A 166 5.42 -34.65 -2.61
CA LYS A 166 6.70 -33.97 -2.92
C LYS A 166 7.34 -33.28 -1.71
N MET A 167 6.67 -33.34 -0.56
CA MET A 167 6.99 -32.54 0.62
C MET A 167 8.21 -33.03 1.41
N LEU A 168 8.70 -34.25 1.15
CA LEU A 168 9.91 -34.76 1.80
C LEU A 168 11.22 -34.32 1.13
N ASP A 169 11.20 -33.96 -0.16
CA ASP A 169 12.42 -33.51 -0.88
C ASP A 169 12.61 -31.99 -0.85
N GLU A 170 11.52 -31.19 -0.82
CA GLU A 170 11.60 -29.72 -0.84
C GLU A 170 11.56 -29.06 0.56
N MET A 171 11.26 -29.82 1.63
CA MET A 171 11.43 -29.34 3.02
C MET A 171 12.89 -29.02 3.40
N LEU A 172 13.82 -29.29 2.49
CA LEU A 172 15.24 -29.00 2.62
C LEU A 172 15.75 -28.03 1.55
N ASP A 173 14.89 -27.24 0.88
CA ASP A 173 15.42 -26.11 0.12
C ASP A 173 15.80 -24.96 1.06
N SER A 174 16.92 -25.21 1.76
CA SER A 174 17.64 -24.30 2.64
C SER A 174 17.87 -22.92 2.02
N THR A 175 17.77 -22.77 0.69
CA THR A 175 17.98 -21.50 0.00
C THR A 175 16.79 -20.54 0.07
N PHE A 176 15.54 -21.00 0.07
CA PHE A 176 14.38 -20.11 0.25
C PHE A 176 14.28 -19.65 1.70
N LEU A 177 14.42 -20.59 2.64
CA LEU A 177 14.42 -20.28 4.07
C LEU A 177 15.60 -19.38 4.43
N SER A 178 16.81 -19.63 3.91
CA SER A 178 17.96 -18.76 4.17
C SER A 178 17.80 -17.37 3.57
N LYS A 179 17.20 -17.22 2.39
CA LYS A 179 17.01 -15.90 1.75
C LYS A 179 15.93 -15.06 2.44
N VAL A 180 14.84 -15.68 2.86
CA VAL A 180 13.82 -15.01 3.69
C VAL A 180 14.40 -14.67 5.05
N LEU A 181 15.19 -15.57 5.65
CA LEU A 181 15.95 -15.27 6.87
C LEU A 181 16.95 -14.12 6.66
N ASP A 182 17.73 -14.11 5.58
CA ASP A 182 18.72 -13.04 5.29
C ASP A 182 18.06 -11.66 5.14
N LEU A 183 16.85 -11.60 4.55
CA LEU A 183 16.05 -10.37 4.47
C LEU A 183 15.53 -9.92 5.85
N VAL A 184 15.32 -10.86 6.76
CA VAL A 184 14.70 -10.67 8.08
C VAL A 184 15.73 -10.48 9.22
N MET A 185 16.95 -10.96 9.04
CA MET A 185 17.91 -11.25 10.12
C MET A 185 18.82 -10.11 10.59
N PRO A 186 18.81 -8.86 10.10
CA PRO A 186 19.45 -7.79 10.87
C PRO A 186 18.57 -7.31 12.03
N LEU A 187 17.24 -7.24 11.85
CA LEU A 187 16.32 -6.62 12.80
C LEU A 187 14.91 -7.17 12.53
N GLY A 188 14.22 -7.70 13.54
CA GLY A 188 12.82 -8.18 13.41
C GLY A 188 11.80 -7.14 12.87
N HIS A 189 12.22 -5.88 12.68
CA HIS A 189 11.51 -4.85 11.92
C HIS A 189 11.41 -5.16 10.42
N ALA A 190 12.39 -5.83 9.81
CA ALA A 190 12.39 -6.09 8.36
C ALA A 190 11.32 -7.12 7.94
N ALA A 191 11.00 -8.10 8.79
CA ALA A 191 9.89 -9.03 8.55
C ALA A 191 8.53 -8.32 8.56
N ALA A 192 8.33 -7.38 9.49
CA ALA A 192 7.11 -6.57 9.58
C ALA A 192 6.90 -5.66 8.35
N VAL A 193 8.00 -5.31 7.67
CA VAL A 193 8.00 -4.51 6.45
C VAL A 193 7.75 -5.41 5.24
N HIS A 194 8.53 -6.48 5.03
CA HIS A 194 8.49 -7.21 3.75
C HIS A 194 7.53 -8.40 3.70
N CYS A 195 7.38 -9.15 4.80
CA CYS A 195 6.53 -10.35 4.77
C CYS A 195 5.06 -10.01 4.48
N PRO A 196 4.49 -8.90 4.96
CA PRO A 196 3.10 -8.57 4.66
C PRO A 196 2.79 -8.22 3.21
N ASP A 197 3.79 -7.85 2.42
CA ASP A 197 3.60 -7.30 1.07
C ASP A 197 3.57 -8.36 -0.02
N MET A 198 4.04 -9.57 0.27
CA MET A 198 3.99 -10.71 -0.65
C MET A 198 2.60 -11.36 -0.66
N PRO A 199 1.78 -11.23 -1.72
CA PRO A 199 0.37 -11.66 -1.71
C PRO A 199 0.18 -13.16 -1.48
N TYR A 200 1.13 -13.98 -1.95
CA TYR A 200 1.07 -15.44 -1.90
C TYR A 200 1.57 -16.06 -0.59
N LEU A 201 2.02 -15.25 0.37
CA LEU A 201 2.66 -15.76 1.58
C LEU A 201 1.62 -16.18 2.64
N TRP A 202 1.85 -17.34 3.26
CA TRP A 202 1.23 -17.72 4.52
C TRP A 202 2.31 -17.93 5.57
N TRP A 203 2.17 -17.24 6.70
CA TRP A 203 3.18 -17.26 7.74
C TRP A 203 2.58 -17.19 9.14
N LYS A 204 3.36 -17.66 10.12
CA LYS A 204 3.05 -17.60 11.55
C LYS A 204 4.16 -16.87 12.27
N SER A 205 3.81 -16.25 13.38
CA SER A 205 4.77 -15.69 14.34
C SER A 205 4.37 -16.12 15.75
N GLY A 206 5.33 -16.38 16.62
CA GLY A 206 5.08 -16.93 17.96
C GLY A 206 4.18 -16.09 18.86
N GLU A 207 4.17 -14.76 18.71
CA GLU A 207 3.41 -13.86 19.60
C GLU A 207 2.16 -13.23 18.95
N ARG A 208 2.17 -12.91 17.64
CA ARG A 208 1.08 -12.14 16.97
C ARG A 208 0.18 -12.98 16.07
N PHE A 209 0.77 -13.69 15.12
CA PHE A 209 0.07 -14.52 14.13
C PHE A 209 0.17 -16.00 14.48
N THR A 210 -0.21 -16.38 15.70
CA THR A 210 -0.13 -17.78 16.18
C THR A 210 -1.02 -18.73 15.38
N GLY A 211 -2.20 -18.27 14.96
CA GLY A 211 -3.11 -18.98 14.05
C GLY A 211 -2.66 -18.99 12.58
N GLY A 212 -1.68 -18.15 12.23
CA GLY A 212 -1.20 -17.93 10.87
C GLY A 212 -1.96 -16.84 10.12
N ARG A 213 -1.23 -16.10 9.29
CA ARG A 213 -1.70 -15.00 8.45
C ARG A 213 -1.50 -15.35 6.99
N LYS A 214 -2.58 -15.34 6.22
CA LYS A 214 -2.57 -15.57 4.77
C LYS A 214 -2.72 -14.23 4.09
N ASN A 215 -1.68 -13.76 3.41
CA ASN A 215 -1.68 -12.41 2.86
C ASN A 215 -2.79 -12.21 1.82
N TRP A 216 -3.09 -13.22 1.00
CA TRP A 216 -4.17 -13.14 0.01
C TRP A 216 -5.56 -12.94 0.64
N ASP A 217 -5.81 -13.45 1.85
CA ASP A 217 -7.08 -13.22 2.56
C ASP A 217 -7.17 -11.74 2.97
N GLU A 218 -6.05 -11.16 3.42
CA GLU A 218 -5.97 -9.75 3.81
C GLU A 218 -6.01 -8.79 2.62
N PHE A 219 -5.44 -9.20 1.50
CA PHE A 219 -5.45 -8.44 0.25
C PHE A 219 -6.86 -8.43 -0.35
N LEU A 220 -7.59 -9.54 -0.22
CA LEU A 220 -8.98 -9.62 -0.62
C LEU A 220 -9.88 -8.77 0.28
N ASP A 221 -9.69 -8.82 1.61
CA ASP A 221 -10.44 -7.99 2.56
C ASP A 221 -10.19 -6.49 2.35
N ALA A 222 -8.93 -6.09 2.09
CA ALA A 222 -8.60 -4.74 1.67
C ALA A 222 -9.31 -4.37 0.36
N SER A 223 -9.33 -5.28 -0.62
CA SER A 223 -9.97 -5.04 -1.91
C SER A 223 -11.47 -4.76 -1.78
N GLU A 224 -12.16 -5.45 -0.88
CA GLU A 224 -13.59 -5.21 -0.59
C GLU A 224 -13.82 -3.78 -0.06
N GLU A 225 -12.97 -3.32 0.87
CA GLU A 225 -13.11 -2.00 1.49
C GLU A 225 -12.76 -0.87 0.52
N LEU A 226 -11.70 -1.04 -0.27
CA LEU A 226 -11.33 -0.10 -1.33
C LEU A 226 -12.43 -0.04 -2.41
N TYR A 227 -12.97 -1.19 -2.82
CA TYR A 227 -14.02 -1.24 -3.82
C TYR A 227 -15.31 -0.54 -3.36
N ALA A 228 -15.72 -0.73 -2.11
CA ALA A 228 -16.88 -0.02 -1.56
C ALA A 228 -16.71 1.52 -1.63
N ILE A 229 -15.50 2.04 -1.36
CA ILE A 229 -15.20 3.47 -1.52
C ILE A 229 -15.30 3.91 -2.97
N LEU A 230 -14.73 3.13 -3.89
CA LEU A 230 -14.78 3.45 -5.31
C LEU A 230 -16.22 3.43 -5.82
N GLN A 231 -17.04 2.45 -5.40
CA GLN A 231 -18.46 2.37 -5.74
C GLN A 231 -19.22 3.60 -5.23
N HIS A 232 -19.01 3.97 -3.97
CA HIS A 232 -19.62 5.16 -3.37
C HIS A 232 -19.32 6.43 -4.18
N VAL A 233 -18.04 6.64 -4.50
CA VAL A 233 -17.57 7.87 -5.13
C VAL A 233 -17.97 7.95 -6.61
N SER A 234 -17.99 6.83 -7.33
CA SER A 234 -18.46 6.80 -8.72
C SER A 234 -20.00 6.85 -8.84
N GLY A 235 -20.72 6.61 -7.75
CA GLY A 235 -22.18 6.60 -7.71
C GLY A 235 -22.82 5.31 -8.22
N VAL A 236 -22.03 4.27 -8.46
CA VAL A 236 -22.58 2.92 -8.71
C VAL A 236 -23.04 2.29 -7.39
N PRO A 237 -24.00 1.34 -7.40
CA PRO A 237 -24.48 0.72 -6.16
C PRO A 237 -23.36 0.04 -5.35
N GLU A 238 -23.26 0.33 -4.05
CA GLU A 238 -22.32 -0.30 -3.11
C GLU A 238 -22.72 -1.77 -2.82
N THR A 239 -22.43 -2.67 -3.77
CA THR A 239 -22.73 -4.11 -3.65
C THR A 239 -21.60 -4.92 -3.03
N GLY A 240 -20.40 -4.36 -2.92
CA GLY A 240 -19.18 -5.14 -2.68
C GLY A 240 -18.80 -6.02 -3.88
N LEU A 241 -17.72 -6.79 -3.75
CA LEU A 241 -17.24 -7.69 -4.79
C LEU A 241 -18.19 -8.89 -4.95
N THR A 242 -18.48 -9.26 -6.20
CA THR A 242 -19.17 -10.53 -6.49
C THR A 242 -18.25 -11.73 -6.23
N MET A 243 -18.83 -12.93 -6.11
CA MET A 243 -18.03 -14.15 -5.95
C MET A 243 -17.02 -14.32 -7.11
N GLU A 244 -17.44 -14.07 -8.35
CA GLU A 244 -16.55 -14.15 -9.52
C GLU A 244 -15.40 -13.14 -9.42
N GLN A 245 -15.66 -11.89 -9.01
CA GLN A 245 -14.62 -10.89 -8.82
C GLN A 245 -13.63 -11.30 -7.72
N ARG A 246 -14.13 -11.83 -6.61
CA ARG A 246 -13.29 -12.35 -5.52
C ARG A 246 -12.42 -13.51 -5.97
N ASP A 247 -12.96 -14.44 -6.76
CA ASP A 247 -12.22 -15.58 -7.30
C ASP A 247 -11.11 -15.12 -8.25
N LYS A 248 -11.40 -14.16 -9.14
CA LYS A 248 -10.40 -13.58 -10.06
C LYS A 248 -9.25 -12.89 -9.32
N LEU A 249 -9.56 -12.08 -8.29
CA LEU A 249 -8.53 -11.45 -7.46
C LEU A 249 -7.70 -12.49 -6.70
N SER A 250 -8.36 -13.47 -6.08
CA SER A 250 -7.71 -14.56 -5.33
C SER A 250 -6.78 -15.38 -6.23
N GLU A 251 -7.19 -15.68 -7.46
CA GLU A 251 -6.34 -16.34 -8.44
C GLU A 251 -5.09 -15.51 -8.76
N CYS A 252 -5.23 -14.18 -8.87
CA CYS A 252 -4.07 -13.33 -9.12
C CYS A 252 -3.13 -13.23 -7.91
N PHE A 253 -3.66 -13.08 -6.69
CA PHE A 253 -2.84 -13.01 -5.47
C PHE A 253 -2.06 -14.30 -5.21
N LYS A 254 -2.60 -15.45 -5.62
CA LYS A 254 -2.02 -16.77 -5.33
C LYS A 254 -1.28 -17.39 -6.51
N GLY A 255 -1.70 -17.09 -7.73
CA GLY A 255 -1.37 -17.82 -8.95
C GLY A 255 0.04 -17.56 -9.47
N PHE A 256 0.65 -16.45 -9.09
CA PHE A 256 2.03 -16.13 -9.47
C PHE A 256 2.89 -15.80 -8.25
N GLN A 257 3.71 -16.78 -7.84
CA GLN A 257 4.56 -16.69 -6.65
C GLN A 257 5.98 -16.31 -7.06
N SER A 258 6.33 -15.03 -6.90
CA SER A 258 7.68 -14.53 -7.19
C SER A 258 8.06 -13.40 -6.25
N GLU A 259 9.28 -13.43 -5.73
CA GLU A 259 9.85 -12.32 -4.96
C GLU A 259 10.14 -11.10 -5.84
N ASN A 260 10.26 -11.29 -7.16
CA ASN A 260 10.49 -10.21 -8.10
C ASN A 260 9.18 -9.46 -8.38
N ILE A 261 9.09 -8.23 -7.86
CA ILE A 261 7.94 -7.34 -7.99
C ILE A 261 7.58 -7.12 -9.47
N ASP A 262 8.57 -6.86 -10.34
CA ASP A 262 8.32 -6.62 -11.78
C ASP A 262 7.66 -7.81 -12.48
N ARG A 263 8.02 -9.04 -12.08
CA ARG A 263 7.40 -10.26 -12.63
C ARG A 263 5.94 -10.40 -12.17
N ARG A 264 5.65 -10.14 -10.89
CA ARG A 264 4.28 -10.18 -10.39
C ARG A 264 3.42 -9.09 -11.03
N TYR A 265 3.96 -7.88 -11.14
CA TYR A 265 3.34 -6.78 -11.84
C TYR A 265 3.06 -7.12 -13.30
N GLY A 266 4.04 -7.66 -14.04
CA GLY A 266 3.86 -8.09 -15.43
C GLY A 266 2.70 -9.08 -15.59
N PHE A 267 2.62 -10.08 -14.72
CA PHE A 267 1.50 -11.04 -14.69
C PHE A 267 0.14 -10.36 -14.48
N TRP A 268 0.05 -9.36 -13.59
CA TRP A 268 -1.16 -8.58 -13.38
C TRP A 268 -1.55 -7.75 -14.61
N ILE A 269 -0.57 -7.07 -15.21
CA ILE A 269 -0.78 -6.23 -16.39
C ILE A 269 -1.24 -7.07 -17.58
N ASP A 270 -0.65 -8.24 -17.82
CA ASP A 270 -1.07 -9.12 -18.91
C ASP A 270 -2.54 -9.53 -18.76
N ARG A 271 -2.97 -9.91 -17.54
CA ARG A 271 -4.39 -10.22 -17.28
C ARG A 271 -5.33 -9.04 -17.53
N ILE A 272 -4.89 -7.83 -17.17
CA ILE A 272 -5.67 -6.62 -17.47
C ILE A 272 -5.80 -6.44 -18.99
N ARG A 273 -4.69 -6.52 -19.72
CA ARG A 273 -4.64 -6.31 -21.18
C ARG A 273 -5.40 -7.39 -21.98
N GLU A 274 -5.60 -8.57 -21.39
CA GLU A 274 -6.39 -9.66 -21.96
C GLU A 274 -7.88 -9.60 -21.58
N ASN A 275 -8.30 -8.57 -20.83
CA ASN A 275 -9.64 -8.43 -20.28
C ASN A 275 -10.10 -9.61 -19.41
N TYR A 276 -9.16 -10.28 -18.72
CA TYR A 276 -9.48 -11.39 -17.81
C TYR A 276 -10.52 -10.98 -16.74
N PHE A 277 -10.48 -9.72 -16.31
CA PHE A 277 -11.39 -9.16 -15.31
C PHE A 277 -12.78 -8.78 -15.84
N GLY A 278 -13.03 -8.87 -17.15
CA GLY A 278 -14.36 -8.72 -17.75
C GLY A 278 -14.90 -7.28 -17.72
N PHE A 279 -14.07 -6.28 -18.01
CA PHE A 279 -14.52 -4.89 -18.12
C PHE A 279 -15.51 -4.75 -19.28
N LYS A 280 -16.67 -4.14 -19.01
CA LYS A 280 -17.78 -4.04 -19.98
C LYS A 280 -17.44 -3.11 -21.14
N ASP A 281 -16.73 -2.03 -20.85
CA ASP A 281 -16.28 -0.99 -21.77
C ASP A 281 -14.78 -1.13 -22.08
N PHE A 282 -14.28 -2.37 -22.18
CA PHE A 282 -12.86 -2.67 -22.41
C PHE A 282 -12.32 -1.96 -23.66
N ASP A 283 -11.32 -1.09 -23.48
CA ASP A 283 -10.85 -0.15 -24.49
C ASP A 283 -9.32 -0.20 -24.71
N ASP A 284 -8.82 0.71 -25.54
CA ASP A 284 -7.38 0.79 -25.86
C ASP A 284 -6.53 1.26 -24.68
N GLY A 285 -7.12 1.97 -23.72
CA GLY A 285 -6.46 2.33 -22.46
C GLY A 285 -6.19 1.09 -21.61
N ASP A 286 -7.14 0.14 -21.56
CA ASP A 286 -6.95 -1.15 -20.88
C ASP A 286 -5.88 -2.01 -21.60
N ARG A 287 -5.91 -2.09 -22.94
CA ARG A 287 -4.94 -2.86 -23.75
C ARG A 287 -3.49 -2.38 -23.62
N ASN A 288 -3.32 -1.09 -23.34
CA ASN A 288 -2.01 -0.44 -23.24
C ASN A 288 -1.72 0.03 -21.81
N VAL A 289 -2.42 -0.51 -20.81
CA VAL A 289 -2.21 -0.10 -19.42
C VAL A 289 -0.76 -0.37 -19.01
N GLU A 290 -0.18 0.61 -18.33
CA GLU A 290 1.12 0.51 -17.68
C GLU A 290 1.26 1.61 -16.63
N TYR A 291 1.96 1.29 -15.56
CA TYR A 291 2.43 2.26 -14.59
C TYR A 291 3.58 3.09 -15.15
N SER A 292 3.54 4.40 -14.90
CA SER A 292 4.65 5.31 -15.14
C SER A 292 4.55 6.48 -14.18
N ILE A 293 5.62 6.72 -13.41
CA ILE A 293 5.78 7.92 -12.57
C ILE A 293 5.56 9.20 -13.41
N GLY A 294 6.02 9.17 -14.66
CA GLY A 294 5.93 10.29 -15.59
C GLY A 294 4.51 10.68 -15.96
N LEU A 295 3.51 9.79 -15.81
CA LEU A 295 2.10 10.11 -16.05
C LEU A 295 1.64 11.31 -15.20
N ILE A 296 2.07 11.35 -13.95
CA ILE A 296 1.70 12.40 -12.99
C ILE A 296 2.80 13.45 -12.92
N LEU A 297 4.06 13.03 -12.79
CA LEU A 297 5.12 13.98 -12.50
C LEU A 297 5.54 14.80 -13.72
N ASN A 298 5.35 14.36 -14.97
CA ASN A 298 5.75 15.18 -16.13
C ASN A 298 4.76 16.31 -16.44
N ASP A 299 3.51 16.21 -16.01
CA ASP A 299 2.53 17.29 -16.08
C ASP A 299 2.64 18.17 -14.83
N MET A 300 2.90 19.46 -15.02
CA MET A 300 3.13 20.39 -13.91
C MET A 300 1.90 20.64 -13.05
N ASN A 301 0.69 20.61 -13.64
CA ASN A 301 -0.55 20.78 -12.89
C ASN A 301 -0.84 19.53 -12.08
N TRP A 302 -0.73 18.35 -12.70
CA TRP A 302 -0.96 17.08 -12.00
C TRP A 302 0.06 16.83 -10.90
N ARG A 303 1.34 17.15 -11.15
CA ARG A 303 2.39 17.13 -10.12
C ARG A 303 1.97 17.98 -8.91
N LYS A 304 1.49 19.20 -9.14
CA LYS A 304 1.02 20.07 -8.06
C LYS A 304 -0.16 19.45 -7.32
N GLN A 305 -1.18 18.99 -8.04
CA GLN A 305 -2.39 18.40 -7.45
C GLN A 305 -2.09 17.15 -6.64
N PHE A 306 -1.22 16.27 -7.13
CA PHE A 306 -0.74 15.11 -6.39
C PHE A 306 -0.09 15.52 -5.07
N TYR A 307 0.86 16.46 -5.09
CA TYR A 307 1.51 16.91 -3.87
C TYR A 307 0.56 17.69 -2.94
N ASP A 308 -0.42 18.43 -3.46
CA ASP A 308 -1.46 19.05 -2.65
C ASP A 308 -2.22 17.98 -1.85
N GLU A 309 -2.63 16.86 -2.48
CA GLU A 309 -3.33 15.77 -1.79
C GLU A 309 -2.43 14.95 -0.85
N VAL A 310 -1.15 14.75 -1.19
CA VAL A 310 -0.17 14.12 -0.28
C VAL A 310 0.02 14.97 0.99
N ASN A 311 0.12 16.30 0.84
CA ASN A 311 0.22 17.20 1.99
C ASN A 311 -1.09 17.26 2.78
N ASP A 312 -2.25 17.34 2.11
CA ASP A 312 -3.57 17.32 2.76
C ASP A 312 -3.74 16.06 3.60
N HIS A 313 -3.36 14.89 3.07
CA HIS A 313 -3.37 13.64 3.82
C HIS A 313 -2.43 13.64 5.03
N PHE A 314 -1.18 14.10 4.86
CA PHE A 314 -0.24 14.21 5.99
C PHE A 314 -0.80 15.08 7.12
N PHE A 315 -1.31 16.28 6.80
CA PHE A 315 -1.84 17.20 7.79
C PHE A 315 -3.13 16.68 8.43
N TRP A 316 -3.97 15.98 7.66
CA TRP A 316 -5.13 15.29 8.21
C TRP A 316 -4.71 14.23 9.25
N VAL A 317 -3.77 13.34 8.94
CA VAL A 317 -3.27 12.34 9.91
C VAL A 317 -2.69 13.03 11.15
N LYS A 318 -1.86 14.07 10.96
CA LYS A 318 -1.30 14.86 12.06
C LYS A 318 -2.38 15.42 12.98
N GLN A 319 -3.42 16.02 12.42
CA GLN A 319 -4.54 16.56 13.20
C GLN A 319 -5.27 15.46 14.00
N GLN A 320 -5.46 14.28 13.41
CA GLN A 320 -6.09 13.14 14.12
C GLN A 320 -5.23 12.66 15.30
N LEU A 321 -3.91 12.64 15.14
CA LEU A 321 -2.95 12.28 16.19
C LEU A 321 -2.95 13.31 17.32
N GLU A 322 -2.83 14.60 16.98
CA GLU A 322 -2.83 15.71 17.95
C GLU A 322 -4.14 15.74 18.75
N GLY A 323 -5.28 15.55 18.07
CA GLY A 323 -6.60 15.42 18.71
C GLY A 323 -6.74 14.21 19.64
N SER A 324 -5.83 13.24 19.53
CA SER A 324 -5.73 12.05 20.38
C SER A 324 -4.61 12.14 21.42
N GLY A 325 -3.99 13.32 21.57
CA GLY A 325 -2.91 13.59 22.52
C GLY A 325 -1.53 13.08 22.07
N ILE A 326 -1.34 12.78 20.78
CA ILE A 326 -0.08 12.30 20.21
C ILE A 326 0.52 13.39 19.33
N ASP A 327 1.60 14.03 19.80
CA ASP A 327 2.36 15.03 19.03
C ASP A 327 3.69 14.41 18.58
N ARG A 328 3.71 13.87 17.36
CA ARG A 328 4.88 13.17 16.76
C ARG A 328 5.32 13.77 15.43
N LEU A 329 4.36 14.18 14.60
CA LEU A 329 4.60 14.54 13.20
C LEU A 329 5.00 15.99 12.98
N GLY A 330 5.91 16.23 12.03
CA GLY A 330 6.39 17.56 11.65
C GLY A 330 7.35 18.17 12.68
N LYS A 331 7.88 17.35 13.59
CA LYS A 331 9.00 17.73 14.45
C LYS A 331 10.25 17.64 13.58
N LYS A 332 10.78 18.79 13.14
CA LYS A 332 12.08 18.83 12.44
C LYS A 332 13.07 17.95 13.20
N TYR A 333 13.52 16.85 12.59
CA TYR A 333 14.68 16.13 13.09
C TYR A 333 15.84 17.12 13.13
N LYS A 334 16.14 17.66 14.32
CA LYS A 334 17.41 18.31 14.59
C LYS A 334 18.45 17.20 14.65
N GLY A 335 19.00 16.82 13.50
CA GLY A 335 20.11 15.87 13.46
C GLY A 335 20.16 15.07 12.18
N TYR A 336 20.91 15.57 11.21
CA TYR A 336 21.87 14.73 10.51
C TYR A 336 23.17 14.75 11.29
#